data_AF-A0A819MUD5-F1
#
_entry.id   AF-A0A819MUD5-F1
#
_cell.length_a   1.000
_cell.length_b   1.000
_cell.length_c   1.000
_cell.angle_alpha   90.00
_cell.angle_beta   90.00
_cell.angle_gamma   90.00
#
_symmetry.space_group_name_H-M   'P 1'
#
loop_
_entity.id
_entity.type
_entity.pdbx_description
1 polymer ?
#
loop_
_entity_poly.entity_id
_entity_poly.type
_entity_poly.pdbx_seq_one_letter_code
_entity_poly.pdbx_strand_id
1 'polypeptide(L)'
;MVSKLLTRTQLEQLFKKNDTSTALKKVKQTDHGSSSWPRFSLVFVNDVGQNFVICDKCRTIVTYKSSTGTGGLKKHLASCDKITLSNTTQSTITTYYTTSK
;
A
#
# COMPACT_ATOMS: atom_id res chain seq x y z
N MET A 1 17.96 -17.61 -8.73
CA MET A 1 16.91 -16.69 -9.24
C MET A 1 17.00 -15.41 -8.43
N VAL A 2 17.18 -14.26 -9.08
CA VAL A 2 17.33 -12.98 -8.36
C VAL A 2 15.95 -12.51 -7.92
N SER A 3 15.73 -12.40 -6.61
CA SER A 3 14.52 -11.85 -6.00
C SER A 3 14.43 -10.35 -6.32
N LYS A 4 13.82 -10.00 -7.45
CA LYS A 4 13.74 -8.61 -7.90
C LYS A 4 12.58 -7.90 -7.20
N LEU A 5 12.90 -6.88 -6.41
CA LEU A 5 11.91 -5.92 -5.92
C LEU A 5 11.50 -5.00 -7.07
N LEU A 6 10.19 -4.87 -7.28
CA LEU A 6 9.63 -4.04 -8.33
C LEU A 6 9.29 -2.64 -7.82
N THR A 7 9.27 -1.68 -8.74
CA THR A 7 8.81 -0.33 -8.45
C THR A 7 7.27 -0.28 -8.40
N ARG A 8 6.73 0.77 -7.78
CA ARG A 8 5.27 0.99 -7.73
C ARG A 8 4.65 0.97 -9.13
N THR A 9 5.24 1.68 -10.09
CA THR A 9 4.73 1.76 -11.47
C THR A 9 4.68 0.39 -12.14
N GLN A 10 5.69 -0.45 -11.90
CA GLN A 10 5.72 -1.82 -12.43
C GLN A 10 4.62 -2.67 -11.81
N LEU A 11 4.40 -2.56 -10.50
CA LEU A 11 3.30 -3.25 -9.82
C LEU A 11 1.94 -2.80 -10.35
N GLU A 12 1.72 -1.49 -10.54
CA GLU A 12 0.48 -0.97 -11.12
C GLU A 12 0.24 -1.52 -12.53
N GLN A 13 1.29 -1.64 -13.35
CA GLN A 13 1.19 -2.25 -14.67
C GLN A 13 0.84 -3.74 -14.60
N LEU A 14 1.42 -4.50 -13.68
CA LEU A 14 1.11 -5.91 -13.49
C LEU A 14 -0.35 -6.11 -13.03
N PHE A 15 -0.82 -5.30 -12.09
CA PHE A 15 -2.22 -5.34 -11.65
C PHE A 15 -3.19 -4.93 -12.77
N LYS A 16 -2.83 -3.94 -13.60
CA LYS A 16 -3.63 -3.57 -14.78
C LYS A 16 -3.69 -4.67 -15.83
N LYS A 17 -2.61 -5.42 -16.00
CA LYS A 17 -2.52 -6.57 -16.91
C LYS A 17 -3.16 -7.84 -16.34
N ASN A 18 -3.55 -7.82 -15.06
CA ASN A 18 -4.07 -8.98 -14.33
C ASN A 18 -3.15 -10.19 -14.43
N ASP A 19 -1.85 -9.94 -14.24
CA ASP A 19 -0.81 -10.95 -14.37
C ASP A 19 -0.89 -11.99 -13.24
N THR A 20 -0.89 -13.28 -13.59
CA THR A 20 -0.98 -14.42 -12.66
C THR A 20 0.24 -14.53 -11.72
N SER A 21 1.33 -13.83 -12.01
CA SER A 21 2.51 -13.75 -11.14
C SER A 21 2.29 -12.92 -9.87
N THR A 22 1.21 -12.13 -9.82
CA THR A 22 0.90 -11.28 -8.66
C THR A 22 -0.01 -12.01 -7.68
N ALA A 23 0.37 -12.02 -6.41
CA ALA A 23 -0.42 -12.60 -5.34
C ALA A 23 -0.62 -11.59 -4.21
N LEU A 24 -1.85 -11.55 -3.68
CA LEU A 24 -2.21 -10.72 -2.53
C LEU A 24 -2.38 -11.64 -1.32
N LYS A 25 -1.60 -11.40 -0.26
CA LYS A 25 -1.66 -12.19 0.98
C LYS A 25 -2.12 -11.33 2.15
N LYS A 26 -3.13 -11.78 2.87
CA LYS A 26 -3.59 -11.14 4.10
C LYS A 26 -2.64 -11.40 5.26
N VAL A 27 -2.38 -10.37 6.04
CA VAL A 27 -1.64 -10.51 7.29
C VAL A 27 -2.59 -11.05 8.35
N LYS A 28 -2.20 -12.14 9.02
CA LYS A 28 -2.95 -12.65 10.18
C LYS A 28 -2.86 -11.61 11.30
N GLN A 29 -4.02 -11.22 11.82
CA GLN A 29 -4.07 -10.33 12.97
C GLN A 29 -3.62 -11.08 14.22
N THR A 30 -2.68 -10.49 14.95
CA THR A 30 -2.19 -10.97 16.25
C THR A 30 -2.53 -9.95 17.33
N ASP A 31 -2.49 -10.32 18.60
CA ASP A 31 -2.83 -9.42 19.72
C ASP A 31 -1.90 -8.20 19.81
N HIS A 32 -0.65 -8.35 19.38
CA HIS A 32 0.33 -7.26 19.29
C HIS A 32 0.37 -6.60 17.90
N GLY A 33 -0.51 -7.02 16.99
CA GLY A 33 -0.56 -6.54 15.61
C GLY A 33 -1.29 -5.20 15.51
N SER A 34 -0.88 -4.37 14.57
CA SER A 34 -1.60 -3.13 14.31
C SER A 34 -3.01 -3.42 13.77
N SER A 35 -4.01 -2.78 14.36
CA SER A 35 -5.42 -2.82 13.90
C SER A 35 -5.63 -2.31 12.47
N SER A 36 -4.61 -1.72 11.84
CA SER A 36 -4.67 -1.28 10.44
C SER A 36 -4.58 -2.44 9.45
N TRP A 37 -3.90 -3.54 9.80
CA TRP A 37 -3.61 -4.65 8.88
C TRP A 37 -4.81 -5.33 8.21
N PRO A 38 -5.98 -5.48 8.86
CA PRO A 38 -7.14 -6.11 8.23
C PRO A 38 -7.60 -5.43 6.92
N ARG A 39 -7.28 -4.14 6.74
CA ARG A 39 -7.64 -3.32 5.57
C ARG A 39 -6.59 -3.31 4.45
N PHE A 40 -5.49 -4.06 4.63
CA PHE A 40 -4.43 -4.14 3.66
C PHE A 40 -4.09 -5.60 3.33
N SER A 41 -3.55 -5.80 2.13
CA SER A 41 -2.97 -7.06 1.69
C SER A 41 -1.53 -6.84 1.24
N LEU A 42 -0.62 -7.73 1.63
CA LEU A 42 0.77 -7.72 1.17
C LEU A 42 0.85 -8.14 -0.30
N VAL A 43 1.70 -7.45 -1.06
CA VAL A 43 1.92 -7.75 -2.47
C VAL A 43 3.09 -8.72 -2.61
N PHE A 44 2.85 -9.81 -3.32
CA PHE A 44 3.86 -10.78 -3.72
C PHE A 44 3.93 -10.85 -5.25
N VAL A 45 5.15 -10.97 -5.77
CA VAL A 45 5.38 -11.19 -7.20
C VAL A 45 6.33 -12.38 -7.32
N ASN A 46 5.88 -13.45 -7.98
CA ASN A 46 6.62 -14.72 -8.04
C ASN A 46 7.09 -15.19 -6.65
N ASP A 47 6.18 -15.18 -5.67
CA ASP A 47 6.42 -15.50 -4.25
C ASP A 47 7.43 -14.61 -3.50
N VAL A 48 7.94 -13.55 -4.14
CA VAL A 48 8.78 -12.55 -3.48
C VAL A 48 7.91 -11.44 -2.90
N GLY A 49 7.94 -11.29 -1.58
CA GLY A 49 7.27 -10.20 -0.86
C GLY A 49 7.84 -8.85 -1.26
N GLN A 50 6.96 -7.95 -1.68
CA GLN A 50 7.32 -6.60 -2.10
C GLN A 50 7.22 -5.62 -0.93
N ASN A 51 7.92 -4.48 -1.02
CA ASN A 51 7.83 -3.39 -0.04
C ASN A 51 6.57 -2.54 -0.23
N PHE A 52 5.48 -3.19 -0.62
CA PHE A 52 4.21 -2.56 -0.95
C PHE A 52 3.06 -3.40 -0.43
N VAL A 53 2.01 -2.71 0.00
CA VAL A 53 0.72 -3.29 0.33
C VAL A 53 -0.34 -2.65 -0.56
N ILE A 54 -1.46 -3.35 -0.75
CA ILE A 54 -2.64 -2.79 -1.40
C ILE A 54 -3.72 -2.56 -0.35
N CYS A 55 -4.40 -1.42 -0.43
CA CYS A 55 -5.59 -1.16 0.36
C CYS A 55 -6.79 -1.89 -0.24
N ASP A 56 -7.51 -2.70 0.53
CA ASP A 56 -8.62 -3.49 -0.03
C ASP A 56 -9.87 -2.64 -0.31
N LYS A 57 -9.94 -1.43 0.26
CA LYS A 57 -11.05 -0.48 0.05
C LYS A 57 -10.88 0.32 -1.23
N CYS A 58 -9.77 1.06 -1.37
CA CYS A 58 -9.55 1.95 -2.52
C CYS A 58 -8.62 1.36 -3.59
N ARG A 59 -8.09 0.14 -3.40
CA ARG A 59 -7.13 -0.52 -4.28
C ARG A 59 -5.85 0.26 -4.57
N THR A 60 -5.52 1.26 -3.75
CA THR A 60 -4.28 2.02 -3.88
C THR A 60 -3.09 1.21 -3.34
N ILE A 61 -1.98 1.24 -4.08
CA ILE A 61 -0.71 0.66 -3.64
C ILE A 61 -0.01 1.65 -2.70
N VAL A 62 0.32 1.18 -1.50
CA VAL A 62 0.95 1.95 -0.43
C VAL A 62 2.31 1.33 -0.12
N THR A 63 3.36 2.16 -0.06
CA THR A 63 4.68 1.71 0.35
C THR A 63 4.67 1.26 1.81
N TYR A 64 5.22 0.08 2.06
CA TYR A 64 5.35 -0.47 3.41
C TYR A 64 6.73 -1.08 3.58
N LYS A 65 7.43 -0.66 4.65
CA LYS A 65 8.65 -1.31 5.14
C LYS A 65 8.43 -1.67 6.60
N SER A 66 8.82 -2.88 6.98
CA SER A 66 8.72 -3.35 8.38
C SER A 66 9.44 -2.41 9.35
N SER A 67 10.59 -1.86 8.95
CA SER A 67 11.36 -0.89 9.74
C SER A 67 10.63 0.41 10.03
N THR A 68 9.70 0.84 9.16
CA THR A 68 8.96 2.09 9.33
C THR A 68 7.64 1.95 10.11
N GLY A 69 7.28 0.71 10.49
CA GLY A 69 6.05 0.41 11.22
C GLY A 69 4.77 0.71 10.42
N THR A 70 3.65 0.91 11.10
CA THR A 70 2.32 1.08 10.47
C THR A 70 1.84 2.54 10.37
N GLY A 71 2.73 3.51 10.62
CA GLY A 71 2.39 4.94 10.55
C GLY A 71 1.87 5.38 9.18
N GLY A 72 2.49 4.90 8.09
CA GLY A 72 2.01 5.16 6.72
C GLY A 72 0.64 4.54 6.44
N LEU A 73 0.38 3.35 6.97
CA LEU A 73 -0.91 2.66 6.81
C LEU A 73 -2.03 3.42 7.51
N LYS A 74 -1.80 3.90 8.74
CA LYS A 74 -2.76 4.72 9.49
C LYS A 74 -3.09 6.02 8.76
N LYS A 75 -2.08 6.73 8.25
CA LYS A 75 -2.27 7.95 7.45
C LYS A 75 -3.11 7.67 6.20
N HIS A 76 -2.84 6.56 5.53
CA HIS A 76 -3.66 6.14 4.39
C HIS A 76 -5.10 5.84 4.80
N LEU A 77 -5.36 5.12 5.89
CA LEU A 77 -6.74 4.84 6.32
C LEU A 77 -7.52 6.14 6.57
N ALA A 78 -6.90 7.10 7.26
CA ALA A 78 -7.52 8.39 7.55
C ALA A 78 -7.91 9.19 6.29
N SER A 79 -7.17 9.04 5.18
CA SER A 79 -7.53 9.66 3.90
C SER A 79 -8.47 8.77 3.07
N CYS A 80 -8.26 7.45 3.07
CA CYS A 80 -9.05 6.46 2.35
C CYS A 80 -10.52 6.46 2.77
N ASP A 81 -10.80 6.73 4.04
CA ASP A 81 -12.17 6.83 4.54
C ASP A 81 -12.89 8.09 4.04
N LYS A 82 -12.15 9.14 3.69
CA LYS A 82 -12.70 10.38 3.14
C LYS A 82 -12.98 10.28 1.63
N ILE A 83 -12.32 9.36 0.92
CA ILE A 83 -12.48 9.18 -0.54
C ILE A 83 -13.90 8.70 -0.91
N THR A 84 -14.68 8.16 0.03
CA THR A 84 -16.06 7.72 -0.23
C THR A 84 -17.02 8.88 -0.60
N LEU A 85 -16.59 10.15 -0.53
CA LEU A 85 -17.44 11.32 -0.79
C LEU A 85 -17.04 12.20 -2.00
N SER A 86 -16.08 11.81 -2.83
CA SER A 86 -15.60 12.72 -3.90
C SER A 86 -15.27 12.04 -5.23
N ASN A 87 -16.32 11.77 -6.02
CA ASN A 87 -16.23 11.79 -7.49
C ASN A 87 -16.15 13.23 -8.06
N THR A 88 -15.79 14.22 -7.24
CA THR A 88 -15.65 15.62 -7.67
C THR A 88 -14.31 16.15 -7.20
N THR A 89 -13.39 16.27 -8.16
CA THR A 89 -12.22 17.15 -8.21
C THR A 89 -11.83 17.88 -6.92
N GLN A 90 -10.76 17.44 -6.25
CA GLN A 90 -9.85 18.42 -5.66
C GLN A 90 -8.42 17.88 -5.56
N SER A 91 -7.63 18.26 -6.56
CA SER A 91 -6.17 18.28 -6.52
C SER A 91 -5.71 19.18 -5.37
N THR A 92 -5.43 18.61 -4.20
CA THR A 92 -4.61 19.27 -3.19
C THR A 92 -3.31 18.49 -3.07
N ILE A 93 -2.32 18.94 -3.83
CA ILE A 93 -0.92 18.56 -3.66
C ILE A 93 -0.50 19.08 -2.29
N THR A 94 -0.54 18.24 -1.27
CA THR A 94 0.09 18.55 0.02
C THR A 94 1.57 18.19 -0.09
N THR A 95 2.35 19.17 -0.51
CA THR A 95 3.82 19.12 -0.47
C THR A 95 4.27 19.00 0.98
N TYR A 96 4.93 17.90 1.34
CA TYR A 96 5.69 17.79 2.58
C TYR A 96 7.18 17.68 2.25
N TYR A 97 7.92 18.75 2.50
CA TYR A 97 9.34 18.72 2.85
C TYR A 97 9.64 19.96 3.71
N THR A 98 9.75 19.75 5.03
CA THR A 98 11.01 19.77 5.83
C THR A 98 11.48 21.19 6.19
N THR A 99 11.16 21.59 7.41
CA THR A 99 11.87 22.63 8.15
C THR A 99 13.18 22.05 8.70
N SER A 100 14.31 22.68 8.36
CA SER A 100 15.62 22.64 9.03
C SER A 100 16.46 23.71 8.30
N LYS A 101 17.02 24.75 8.90
CA LYS A 101 17.52 25.03 10.24
C LYS A 101 17.17 26.46 10.65
#